data_AF-A0A1F2S069-F1
#
_entry.id   AF-A0A1F2S069-F1
#
_cell.length_a   1.000
_cell.length_b   1.000
_cell.length_c   1.000
_cell.angle_alpha   90.00
_cell.angle_beta   90.00
_cell.angle_gamma   90.00
#
_symmetry.space_group_name_H-M   'P 1'
#
loop_
_entity.id
_entity.type
_entity.pdbx_description
1 polymer ?
#
loop_
_entity_poly.entity_id
_entity_poly.type
_entity_poly.pdbx_seq_one_letter_code
_entity_poly.pdbx_strand_id
1 'polypeptide(L)'
;MTDNALIDLLAEQVLYWRVAPDRFLKRNRSWLPKWRFNPFQRLEDAFLLLDHSQPTRYVISQTGGKLQVEVERDGKIGRATADSKPRAITLALARSLGVEV
;
A
#
# COMPACT_ATOMS: atom_id res chain seq x y z
N MET A 1 10.01 -9.81 -1.13
CA MET A 1 9.95 -9.46 -2.58
C MET A 1 10.63 -8.10 -2.82
N THR A 2 10.76 -7.56 -4.04
CA THR A 2 11.25 -6.17 -4.23
C THR A 2 10.13 -5.13 -4.04
N ASP A 3 10.46 -3.90 -3.62
CA ASP A 3 9.47 -2.82 -3.43
C ASP A 3 8.66 -2.56 -4.72
N ASN A 4 9.29 -2.58 -5.90
CA ASN A 4 8.60 -2.40 -7.18
C ASN A 4 7.61 -3.52 -7.49
N ALA A 5 7.98 -4.78 -7.23
CA ALA A 5 7.07 -5.91 -7.42
C ALA A 5 5.88 -5.84 -6.46
N LEU A 6 6.09 -5.36 -5.23
CA LEU A 6 4.98 -5.15 -4.30
C LEU A 6 4.06 -4.02 -4.76
N ILE A 7 4.62 -2.91 -5.26
CA ILE A 7 3.81 -1.80 -5.80
C ILE A 7 2.91 -2.29 -6.92
N ASP A 8 3.45 -3.09 -7.86
CA ASP A 8 2.69 -3.65 -8.97
C ASP A 8 1.54 -4.54 -8.48
N LEU A 9 1.83 -5.44 -7.55
CA LEU A 9 0.84 -6.34 -6.95
C LEU A 9 -0.27 -5.55 -6.22
N LEU A 10 0.08 -4.54 -5.44
CA LEU A 10 -0.89 -3.71 -4.72
C LEU A 10 -1.75 -2.87 -5.68
N ALA A 11 -1.15 -2.34 -6.76
CA ALA A 11 -1.89 -1.60 -7.78
C ALA A 11 -2.94 -2.50 -8.47
N GLU A 12 -2.61 -3.75 -8.75
CA GLU A 12 -3.55 -4.73 -9.31
C GLU A 12 -4.63 -5.15 -8.31
N GLN A 13 -4.25 -5.56 -7.10
CA GLN A 13 -5.18 -6.17 -6.15
C GLN A 13 -6.10 -5.14 -5.46
N VAL A 14 -5.58 -3.95 -5.18
CA VAL A 14 -6.29 -2.93 -4.38
C VAL A 14 -6.94 -1.88 -5.26
N LEU A 15 -6.24 -1.39 -6.28
CA LEU A 15 -6.73 -0.32 -7.15
C LEU A 15 -7.38 -0.84 -8.44
N TYR A 16 -7.28 -2.14 -8.71
CA TYR A 16 -7.77 -2.79 -9.93
C TYR A 16 -7.19 -2.16 -11.20
N TRP A 17 -5.94 -1.68 -11.14
CA TRP A 17 -5.21 -1.17 -12.28
C TRP A 17 -4.52 -2.33 -13.01
N ARG A 18 -4.30 -2.23 -14.33
CA ARG A 18 -3.45 -3.21 -15.03
C ARG A 18 -2.00 -2.76 -15.01
N VAL A 19 -1.08 -3.67 -14.73
CA VAL A 19 0.36 -3.39 -14.79
C VAL A 19 0.88 -3.59 -16.22
N ALA A 20 1.62 -2.61 -16.71
CA ALA A 20 2.46 -2.70 -17.90
C ALA A 20 3.90 -2.32 -17.50
N PRO A 21 4.93 -2.58 -18.34
CA PRO A 21 6.34 -2.41 -17.96
C PRO A 21 6.65 -1.06 -17.27
N ASP A 22 6.20 0.06 -17.85
CA ASP A 22 6.52 1.41 -17.35
C ASP A 22 5.31 2.22 -16.85
N ARG A 23 4.12 1.61 -16.81
CA ARG A 23 2.88 2.34 -16.52
C ARG A 23 1.77 1.43 -15.99
N PHE A 24 0.82 2.04 -15.31
CA PHE A 24 -0.44 1.45 -14.90
C PHE A 24 -1.58 1.95 -15.78
N LEU A 25 -2.49 1.05 -16.15
CA LEU A 25 -3.78 1.43 -16.74
C LEU A 25 -4.82 1.54 -15.63
N LYS A 26 -5.26 2.76 -15.33
CA LYS A 26 -6.32 3.00 -14.33
C LYS A 26 -7.67 2.50 -14.82
N ARG A 27 -8.62 2.34 -13.90
CA ARG A 27 -10.00 1.92 -14.21
C ARG A 27 -10.72 2.84 -15.20
N ASN A 28 -10.41 4.15 -15.18
CA ASN A 28 -10.94 5.12 -16.15
C ASN A 28 -10.21 5.11 -17.51
N ARG A 29 -9.38 4.08 -17.78
CA ARG A 29 -8.57 3.89 -19.00
C ARG A 29 -7.49 4.96 -19.23
N SER A 30 -7.17 5.77 -18.23
CA SER A 30 -6.01 6.66 -18.28
C SER A 30 -4.73 5.92 -17.90
N TRP A 31 -3.63 6.29 -18.55
CA TRP A 31 -2.31 5.78 -18.23
C TRP A 31 -1.65 6.59 -17.11
N LEU A 32 -0.97 5.90 -16.20
CA LEU A 32 -0.13 6.49 -15.16
C LEU A 32 1.29 5.92 -15.26
N PRO A 33 2.33 6.72 -15.51
CA PRO A 33 3.71 6.26 -15.44
C PRO A 33 4.05 5.70 -14.05
N LYS A 34 4.83 4.61 -13.95
CA LYS A 34 5.16 3.98 -12.66
C LYS A 34 5.79 4.94 -11.66
N TRP A 35 6.69 5.81 -12.12
CA TRP A 35 7.37 6.80 -11.27
C TRP A 35 6.41 7.79 -10.58
N ARG A 36 5.16 7.94 -11.08
CA ARG A 36 4.15 8.80 -10.46
C ARG A 36 3.40 8.15 -9.29
N PHE A 37 3.54 6.84 -9.09
CA PHE A 37 2.90 6.11 -8.00
C PHE A 37 3.96 5.39 -7.16
N ASN A 38 4.23 5.94 -5.98
CA ASN A 38 5.24 5.40 -5.07
C ASN A 38 4.71 5.40 -3.62
N PRO A 39 3.87 4.42 -3.24
CA PRO A 39 3.27 4.35 -1.91
C PRO A 39 4.27 4.14 -0.77
N PHE A 40 5.52 3.76 -1.07
CA PHE A 40 6.57 3.65 -0.06
C PHE A 40 7.18 5.00 0.34
N GLN A 41 7.07 6.01 -0.52
CA GLN A 41 7.66 7.33 -0.31
C GLN A 41 6.61 8.45 -0.24
N ARG A 42 5.48 8.28 -0.93
CA ARG A 42 4.41 9.28 -1.03
C ARG A 42 3.24 8.89 -0.14
N LEU A 43 2.92 9.77 0.80
CA LEU A 43 1.84 9.54 1.75
C LEU A 43 0.46 9.45 1.06
N GLU A 44 0.23 10.28 0.05
CA GLU A 44 -1.01 10.28 -0.75
C GLU A 44 -1.25 8.92 -1.43
N ASP A 45 -0.20 8.33 -2.01
CA ASP A 45 -0.29 7.03 -2.67
C ASP A 45 -0.53 5.88 -1.66
N ALA A 46 0.07 5.98 -0.46
CA ALA A 46 -0.16 5.01 0.61
C ALA A 46 -1.60 5.07 1.13
N PHE A 47 -2.15 6.26 1.32
CA PHE A 47 -3.56 6.43 1.70
C PHE A 47 -4.51 6.03 0.57
N LEU A 48 -4.18 6.30 -0.69
CA LEU A 48 -4.96 5.84 -1.83
C LEU A 48 -5.18 4.32 -1.79
N LEU A 49 -4.11 3.55 -1.48
CA LEU A 49 -4.20 2.12 -1.28
C LEU A 49 -5.06 1.77 -0.06
N LEU A 50 -4.81 2.42 1.08
CA LEU A 50 -5.53 2.15 2.32
C LEU A 50 -7.04 2.35 2.12
N ASP A 51 -7.46 3.47 1.53
CA ASP A 51 -8.87 3.81 1.33
C ASP A 51 -9.56 2.83 0.37
N HIS A 52 -8.89 2.47 -0.74
CA HIS A 52 -9.44 1.51 -1.71
C HIS A 52 -9.47 0.08 -1.17
N SER A 53 -8.61 -0.23 -0.19
CA SER A 53 -8.60 -1.53 0.46
C SER A 53 -9.79 -1.76 1.39
N GLN A 54 -10.57 -0.71 1.70
CA GLN A 54 -11.75 -0.75 2.56
C GLN A 54 -11.49 -1.52 3.88
N PRO A 55 -10.50 -1.08 4.68
CA PRO A 55 -10.19 -1.74 5.94
C PRO A 55 -11.36 -1.58 6.90
N THR A 56 -11.62 -2.61 7.70
CA THR A 56 -12.59 -2.52 8.80
C THR A 56 -12.07 -1.58 9.89
N ARG A 57 -10.75 -1.57 10.10
CA ARG A 57 -10.07 -0.70 11.05
C ARG A 57 -8.62 -0.48 10.63
N TYR A 58 -8.09 0.70 10.91
CA TYR A 58 -6.64 0.91 10.90
C TYR A 58 -6.23 1.82 12.05
N VAL A 59 -4.99 1.65 12.51
CA VAL A 59 -4.38 2.46 13.58
C VAL A 59 -3.00 2.88 13.12
N ILE A 60 -2.70 4.17 13.25
CA ILE A 60 -1.37 4.75 13.01
C ILE A 60 -0.93 5.37 14.32
N SER A 61 0.18 4.87 14.88
CA SER A 61 0.76 5.37 16.11
C SER A 61 2.25 5.59 15.96
N GLN A 62 2.82 6.34 16.91
CA GLN A 62 4.26 6.52 17.02
C GLN A 62 4.67 6.13 18.44
N THR A 63 5.63 5.22 18.56
CA THR A 63 6.10 4.71 19.84
C THR A 63 7.62 4.59 19.80
N GLY A 64 8.30 5.23 20.75
CA GLY A 64 9.78 5.25 20.79
C GLY A 64 10.41 5.80 19.51
N GLY A 65 9.80 6.83 18.91
CA GLY A 65 10.26 7.45 17.66
C GLY A 65 9.93 6.67 16.39
N LYS A 66 9.52 5.40 16.48
CA LYS A 66 9.16 4.57 15.32
C LYS A 66 7.68 4.66 15.01
N LEU A 67 7.34 4.68 13.73
CA LEU A 67 5.94 4.65 13.29
C LEU A 67 5.46 3.21 13.19
N GLN A 68 4.32 2.95 13.82
CA GLN A 68 3.65 1.66 13.85
C GLN A 68 2.28 1.81 13.20
N VAL A 69 1.96 0.89 12.30
CA VAL A 69 0.67 0.84 11.61
C VAL A 69 0.09 -0.55 11.72
N GLU A 70 -1.19 -0.60 12.05
CA GLU A 70 -2.01 -1.79 12.04
C GLU A 70 -3.19 -1.57 11.08
N VAL A 71 -3.41 -2.54 10.18
CA VAL A 71 -4.52 -2.54 9.23
C VAL A 71 -5.27 -3.85 9.39
N GLU A 72 -6.56 -3.77 9.66
CA GLU A 72 -7.48 -4.89 9.73
C GLU A 72 -8.43 -4.88 8.54
N ARG A 73 -8.49 -6.00 7.82
CA ARG A 73 -9.38 -6.19 6.67
C ARG A 73 -9.84 -7.64 6.64
N ASP A 74 -11.13 -7.87 6.48
CA ASP A 74 -11.72 -9.22 6.36
C ASP A 74 -11.27 -10.18 7.49
N GLY A 75 -11.13 -9.65 8.72
CA GLY A 75 -10.63 -10.37 9.90
C GLY A 75 -9.12 -10.68 9.89
N LYS A 76 -8.38 -10.26 8.85
CA LYS A 76 -6.92 -10.38 8.78
C LYS A 76 -6.27 -9.09 9.23
N ILE A 77 -5.25 -9.21 10.07
CA ILE A 77 -4.52 -8.07 10.63
C ILE A 77 -3.09 -8.06 10.09
N GLY A 78 -2.72 -6.96 9.46
CA GLY A 78 -1.35 -6.66 9.06
C GLY A 78 -0.78 -5.56 9.94
N ARG A 79 0.44 -5.79 10.46
CA ARG A 79 1.17 -4.82 11.28
C ARG A 79 2.51 -4.51 10.65
N ALA A 80 2.93 -3.26 10.67
CA ALA A 80 4.27 -2.88 10.25
C ALA A 80 4.82 -1.70 11.05
N THR A 81 6.14 -1.72 11.20
CA THR A 81 6.91 -0.62 11.80
C THR A 81 7.92 -0.14 10.76
N ALA A 82 8.00 1.16 10.53
CA ALA A 82 8.97 1.74 9.61
C ALA A 82 9.40 3.15 10.02
N ASP A 83 10.45 3.64 9.36
CA ASP A 83 11.00 4.98 9.59
C ASP A 83 10.15 6.09 8.95
N SER A 84 9.19 5.73 8.10
CA SER A 84 8.26 6.67 7.46
C SER A 84 6.83 6.14 7.48
N LYS A 85 5.87 7.08 7.56
CA LYS A 85 4.42 6.79 7.51
C LYS A 85 4.02 6.05 6.23
N PRO A 86 4.38 6.51 5.01
CA PRO A 86 3.97 5.81 3.78
C PRO A 86 4.46 4.36 3.74
N ARG A 87 5.72 4.10 4.14
CA ARG A 87 6.27 2.75 4.19
C ARG A 87 5.53 1.88 5.21
N ALA A 88 5.29 2.38 6.42
CA ALA A 88 4.59 1.62 7.45
C ALA A 88 3.15 1.27 7.01
N ILE A 89 2.42 2.22 6.41
CA ILE A 89 1.06 1.99 5.88
C ILE A 89 1.08 0.92 4.80
N THR A 90 1.95 1.06 3.79
CA THR A 90 2.01 0.15 2.64
C THR A 90 2.36 -1.28 3.07
N LEU A 91 3.32 -1.44 3.99
CA LEU A 91 3.72 -2.75 4.52
C LEU A 91 2.62 -3.38 5.38
N ALA A 92 1.95 -2.59 6.23
CA ALA A 92 0.87 -3.10 7.08
C ALA A 92 -0.30 -3.58 6.21
N LEU A 93 -0.65 -2.83 5.15
CA LEU A 93 -1.67 -3.23 4.19
C LEU A 93 -1.27 -4.49 3.41
N ALA A 94 -0.04 -4.58 2.90
CA ALA A 94 0.42 -5.78 2.22
C ALA A 94 0.29 -7.03 3.12
N ARG A 95 0.66 -6.91 4.39
CA ARG A 95 0.52 -7.99 5.38
C ARG A 95 -0.93 -8.35 5.67
N SER A 96 -1.85 -7.38 5.73
CA SER A 96 -3.28 -7.67 5.95
C SER A 96 -3.91 -8.40 4.75
N LEU A 97 -3.37 -8.19 3.55
CA LEU A 97 -3.73 -8.93 2.33
C LEU A 97 -3.10 -10.35 2.29
N GLY A 98 -2.21 -10.69 3.24
CA GLY A 98 -1.51 -11.98 3.28
C GLY A 98 -0.32 -12.05 2.31
N VAL A 99 0.22 -10.90 1.91
CA VAL A 99 1.36 -10.80 1.00
C VAL A 99 2.66 -10.82 1.79
N GLU A 100 3.64 -11.61 1.35
CA GLU A 100 4.98 -11.67 1.94
C GLU A 100 5.80 -10.44 1.53
N VAL A 101 6.24 -9.64 2.51
CA VAL A 101 6.95 -8.37 2.32
C VAL A 101 8.40 -8.45 2.70
#